data_AF-A0A7S3DZG9-F1
#
_entry.id   AF-A0A7S3DZG9-F1
#
_cell.length_a   1.000
_cell.length_b   1.000
_cell.length_c   1.000
_cell.angle_alpha   90.00
_cell.angle_beta   90.00
_cell.angle_gamma   90.00
#
_symmetry.space_group_name_H-M   'P 1'
#
loop_
_entity.id
_entity.type
_entity.pdbx_description
1 polymer ?
#
loop_
_entity_poly.entity_id
_entity_poly.type
_entity_poly.pdbx_seq_one_letter_code
_entity_poly.pdbx_strand_id
1 'polypeptide(L)'
;RTVASGDGGEDCGGRGCRDRVQEVRVRYSEVLVAAATEHAARDQPNSVPARDKRVGVVLKQSKGRARRVQGVTGGGEKRRLGTMRRRGIGIQGLKKKQNARSHFKQMGEQLTGERIATMEEQMEKFRKALEDFAFSHKEDIKGDPIFRKHFHEMCASIGVDPLASNKGMWSELLGFGDFYYELGVQAVEACMSNRQLNGGLVEINELVAQVNKRRGGKVDAVSRDDVKQAIKKLGKLGSGFQLVQIGNKTIVQSVPGELNRDHNQILSQAESQGGWVTSKGAEKKLGFTSDRVQQALQALLNEGQAWVDDGARDGERRFWFPYLHFSK
;
A
#
# COMPACT_ATOMS: atom_id res chain seq x y z
N ARG A 1 -10.22 44.85 -57.30
CA ARG A 1 -9.28 43.78 -56.89
C ARG A 1 -9.67 43.42 -55.44
N THR A 2 -10.51 42.41 -55.16
CA THR A 2 -10.14 40.97 -54.97
C THR A 2 -9.01 40.82 -53.94
N VAL A 3 -9.07 40.10 -52.80
CA VAL A 3 -9.94 39.00 -52.30
C VAL A 3 -9.91 38.94 -50.74
N ALA A 4 -10.94 38.31 -50.15
CA ALA A 4 -11.05 37.68 -48.82
C ALA A 4 -9.89 36.69 -48.49
N SER A 5 -9.60 36.28 -47.26
CA SER A 5 -10.34 35.43 -46.28
C SER A 5 -9.46 35.38 -45.00
N GLY A 6 -9.85 35.17 -43.74
CA GLY A 6 -11.01 34.58 -43.08
C GLY A 6 -10.45 33.81 -41.87
N ASP A 7 -10.76 34.22 -40.64
CA ASP A 7 -10.60 33.36 -39.46
C ASP A 7 -11.64 33.77 -38.41
N GLY A 8 -12.59 32.87 -38.18
CA GLY A 8 -13.71 33.03 -37.27
C GLY A 8 -13.28 32.70 -35.85
N GLY A 9 -13.31 33.70 -34.97
CA GLY A 9 -13.34 33.48 -33.54
C GLY A 9 -14.77 33.18 -33.10
N GLU A 10 -15.10 31.91 -32.88
CA GLU A 10 -16.28 31.54 -32.11
C GLU A 10 -15.97 31.65 -30.61
N ASP A 11 -16.50 32.72 -30.05
CA ASP A 11 -16.68 32.97 -28.63
C ASP A 11 -17.74 31.98 -28.09
N CYS A 12 -17.34 31.06 -27.20
CA CYS A 12 -18.24 30.07 -26.59
C CYS A 12 -18.00 29.95 -25.07
N GLY A 13 -18.62 30.87 -24.33
CA GLY A 13 -19.60 30.51 -23.30
C GLY A 13 -19.12 29.85 -21.99
N GLY A 14 -18.51 30.64 -21.10
CA GLY A 14 -18.18 30.29 -19.71
C GLY A 14 -19.35 29.99 -18.75
N ARG A 15 -20.56 29.68 -19.24
CA ARG A 15 -21.72 29.27 -18.42
C ARG A 15 -21.85 27.75 -18.32
N GLY A 16 -21.58 27.00 -19.40
CA GLY A 16 -21.77 25.53 -19.42
C GLY A 16 -20.75 24.70 -18.62
N CYS A 17 -19.58 25.26 -18.28
CA CYS A 17 -18.61 24.61 -17.39
C CYS A 17 -18.94 24.83 -15.91
N ARG A 18 -19.60 25.94 -15.56
CA ARG A 18 -19.99 26.23 -14.18
C ARG A 18 -21.16 25.35 -13.76
N ASP A 19 -22.13 25.16 -14.64
CA ASP A 19 -23.32 24.33 -14.38
C ASP A 19 -22.96 22.84 -14.24
N ARG A 20 -21.99 22.32 -15.01
CA ARG A 20 -21.50 20.93 -14.88
C ARG A 20 -20.72 20.67 -13.59
N VAL A 21 -19.92 21.64 -13.12
CA VAL A 21 -19.23 21.54 -11.83
C VAL A 21 -20.22 21.62 -10.66
N GLN A 22 -21.28 22.41 -10.79
CA GLN A 22 -22.35 22.49 -9.80
C GLN A 22 -23.13 21.18 -9.70
N GLU A 23 -23.45 20.55 -10.85
CA GLU A 23 -24.20 19.29 -10.91
C GLU A 23 -23.43 18.11 -10.29
N VAL A 24 -22.11 18.01 -10.54
CA VAL A 24 -21.25 16.99 -9.91
C VAL A 24 -21.15 17.18 -8.40
N ARG A 25 -21.13 18.44 -7.92
CA ARG A 25 -21.04 18.76 -6.48
C ARG A 25 -22.32 18.41 -5.71
N VAL A 26 -23.49 18.56 -6.33
CA VAL A 26 -24.78 18.16 -5.74
C VAL A 26 -24.86 16.63 -5.64
N ARG A 27 -24.49 15.90 -6.71
CA ARG A 27 -24.48 14.43 -6.71
C ARG A 27 -23.47 13.85 -5.70
N TYR A 28 -22.33 14.51 -5.48
CA TYR A 28 -21.36 14.12 -4.43
C TYR A 28 -21.93 14.27 -3.01
N SER A 29 -22.76 15.29 -2.77
CA SER A 29 -23.36 15.52 -1.45
C SER A 29 -24.45 14.51 -1.10
N GLU A 30 -25.26 14.09 -2.08
CA GLU A 30 -26.31 13.08 -1.87
C GLU A 30 -25.72 11.69 -1.59
N VAL A 31 -24.64 11.32 -2.29
CA VAL A 31 -23.94 10.05 -2.07
C VAL A 31 -23.23 10.01 -0.70
N LEU A 32 -22.67 11.13 -0.25
CA LEU A 32 -22.05 11.23 1.08
C LEU A 32 -23.08 11.17 2.22
N VAL A 33 -24.26 11.77 2.05
CA VAL A 33 -25.35 11.68 3.05
C VAL A 33 -25.91 10.26 3.12
N ALA A 34 -26.08 9.59 1.98
CA ALA A 34 -26.52 8.19 1.92
C ALA A 34 -25.52 7.23 2.61
N ALA A 35 -24.21 7.43 2.38
CA ALA A 35 -23.15 6.64 3.01
C ALA A 35 -23.06 6.88 4.53
N ALA A 36 -23.34 8.10 5.00
CA ALA A 36 -23.35 8.42 6.43
C ALA A 36 -24.55 7.78 7.15
N THR A 37 -25.72 7.70 6.51
CA THR A 37 -26.91 7.04 7.08
C THR A 37 -26.77 5.51 7.19
N GLU A 38 -26.04 4.86 6.27
CA GLU A 38 -25.75 3.43 6.34
C GLU A 38 -24.74 3.08 7.45
N HIS A 39 -23.80 3.98 7.74
CA HIS A 39 -22.82 3.78 8.81
C HIS A 39 -23.45 3.89 10.20
N ALA A 40 -24.43 4.78 10.40
CA ALA A 40 -25.13 4.94 11.67
C ALA A 40 -26.04 3.74 12.03
N ALA A 41 -26.48 2.96 11.03
CA ALA A 41 -27.31 1.77 11.24
C ALA A 41 -26.50 0.52 11.68
N ARG A 42 -25.16 0.55 11.57
CA ARG A 42 -24.29 -0.59 11.91
C ARG A 42 -23.75 -0.58 13.35
N ASP A 43 -23.90 0.52 14.09
CA ASP A 43 -23.31 0.72 15.43
C ASP A 43 -24.32 0.66 16.60
N GLN A 44 -25.41 -0.11 16.46
CA GLN A 44 -26.18 -0.52 17.64
C GLN A 44 -25.61 -1.82 18.23
N PRO A 45 -25.02 -1.80 19.44
CA PRO A 45 -24.58 -3.03 20.09
C PRO A 45 -25.82 -3.81 20.55
N ASN A 46 -26.12 -4.91 19.87
CA ASN A 46 -27.08 -5.90 20.34
C ASN A 46 -26.62 -6.44 21.71
N SER A 47 -27.32 -6.00 22.75
CA SER A 47 -27.16 -6.46 24.11
C SER A 47 -27.68 -7.90 24.23
N VAL A 48 -26.76 -8.84 24.46
CA VAL A 48 -27.09 -10.22 24.88
C VAL A 48 -27.06 -10.26 26.42
N PRO A 49 -28.10 -10.77 27.11
CA PRO A 49 -28.15 -10.74 28.56
C PRO A 49 -27.14 -11.71 29.20
N ALA A 50 -26.58 -11.25 30.32
CA ALA A 50 -25.57 -11.93 31.11
C ALA A 50 -25.95 -13.36 31.52
N ARG A 51 -25.03 -14.31 31.29
CA ARG A 51 -25.07 -15.63 31.92
C ARG A 51 -24.04 -15.72 33.04
N ASP A 52 -24.58 -16.09 34.19
CA ASP A 52 -24.01 -16.21 35.51
C ASP A 52 -22.74 -17.07 35.57
N LYS A 53 -21.74 -16.58 36.31
CA LYS A 53 -20.47 -17.28 36.60
C LYS A 53 -20.58 -17.99 37.95
N ARG A 54 -20.65 -19.31 37.92
CA ARG A 54 -20.15 -20.29 38.92
C ARG A 54 -20.52 -21.66 38.35
N VAL A 55 -19.60 -22.52 37.92
CA VAL A 55 -18.65 -23.29 38.71
C VAL A 55 -17.53 -23.77 37.77
N GLY A 56 -16.27 -23.49 38.14
CA GLY A 56 -15.08 -23.99 37.43
C GLY A 56 -14.67 -25.37 37.92
N VAL A 57 -14.18 -26.21 37.00
CA VAL A 57 -13.33 -27.36 37.35
C VAL A 57 -12.17 -27.45 36.36
N VAL A 58 -10.99 -27.47 36.97
CA VAL A 58 -9.63 -27.49 36.41
C VAL A 58 -9.33 -28.83 35.72
N LEU A 59 -8.85 -28.79 34.48
CA LEU A 59 -8.23 -29.93 33.81
C LEU A 59 -6.72 -29.97 34.15
N LYS A 60 -6.33 -30.89 35.03
CA LYS A 60 -4.92 -31.33 35.17
C LYS A 60 -4.73 -32.62 34.38
N GLN A 61 -3.80 -32.58 33.44
CA GLN A 61 -3.25 -33.77 32.77
C GLN A 61 -2.44 -34.59 33.78
N SER A 62 -2.62 -35.91 33.82
CA SER A 62 -1.64 -36.81 34.45
C SER A 62 -1.42 -38.07 33.60
N LYS A 63 -0.15 -38.43 33.50
CA LYS A 63 0.44 -39.51 32.70
C LYS A 63 0.12 -40.87 33.31
N GLY A 64 -0.18 -41.85 32.44
CA GLY A 64 -0.34 -43.24 32.82
C GLY A 64 0.97 -43.90 33.27
N ARG A 65 0.88 -44.74 34.30
CA ARG A 65 1.91 -45.73 34.66
C ARG A 65 1.21 -47.02 35.04
N ALA A 66 1.51 -48.08 34.30
CA ALA A 66 1.00 -49.43 34.48
C ALA A 66 1.57 -50.09 35.74
N ARG A 67 0.75 -50.84 36.48
CA ARG A 67 1.21 -51.98 37.29
C ARG A 67 0.15 -53.10 37.34
N ARG A 68 0.68 -54.28 37.07
CA ARG A 68 0.15 -55.65 37.13
C ARG A 68 -0.06 -56.09 38.58
N VAL A 69 -1.18 -56.74 38.92
CA VAL A 69 -1.25 -57.78 39.97
C VAL A 69 -2.33 -58.82 39.64
N GLN A 70 -1.98 -60.09 39.87
CA GLN A 70 -2.71 -61.34 39.70
C GLN A 70 -3.90 -61.50 40.66
N GLY A 71 -4.80 -62.42 40.32
CA GLY A 71 -6.03 -62.73 41.06
C GLY A 71 -5.84 -63.67 42.26
N VAL A 72 -6.93 -63.83 43.04
CA VAL A 72 -7.21 -64.93 43.97
C VAL A 72 -8.73 -65.15 44.05
N THR A 73 -9.09 -66.42 44.22
CA THR A 73 -10.41 -67.06 44.34
C THR A 73 -11.21 -66.71 45.61
N GLY A 74 -12.54 -66.85 45.56
CA GLY A 74 -13.37 -67.00 46.76
C GLY A 74 -14.87 -66.84 46.51
N GLY A 75 -15.65 -67.91 46.66
CA GLY A 75 -17.12 -67.90 46.61
C GLY A 75 -17.76 -67.44 47.92
N GLY A 76 -18.98 -66.90 47.84
CA GLY A 76 -19.80 -66.54 48.99
C GLY A 76 -21.09 -65.81 48.60
N GLU A 77 -22.22 -66.28 49.12
CA GLU A 77 -23.58 -66.07 48.63
C GLU A 77 -24.30 -64.82 49.18
N LYS A 78 -25.12 -64.19 48.32
CA LYS A 78 -26.29 -63.29 48.50
C LYS A 78 -26.45 -62.46 49.79
N ARG A 79 -26.65 -61.14 49.62
CA ARG A 79 -27.87 -60.42 50.06
C ARG A 79 -28.01 -59.04 49.39
N ARG A 80 -29.27 -58.67 49.17
CA ARG A 80 -29.79 -57.62 48.28
C ARG A 80 -29.81 -56.21 48.90
N LEU A 81 -29.67 -55.23 48.00
CA LEU A 81 -30.25 -53.87 47.91
C LEU A 81 -30.11 -52.90 49.12
N GLY A 82 -29.79 -51.62 48.94
CA GLY A 82 -29.77 -50.85 47.70
C GLY A 82 -29.04 -49.52 47.84
N THR A 83 -28.22 -49.20 46.83
CA THR A 83 -27.64 -47.88 46.62
C THR A 83 -28.47 -47.11 45.61
N MET A 84 -28.79 -45.87 46.00
CA MET A 84 -29.45 -44.83 45.23
C MET A 84 -28.85 -44.75 43.82
N ARG A 85 -29.62 -45.15 42.80
CA ARG A 85 -29.22 -45.10 41.39
C ARG A 85 -28.95 -43.64 40.98
N ARG A 86 -27.66 -43.28 40.87
CA ARG A 86 -27.23 -42.12 40.08
C ARG A 86 -27.62 -42.40 38.62
N ARG A 87 -28.66 -41.72 38.12
CA ARG A 87 -29.07 -41.80 36.72
C ARG A 87 -27.90 -41.34 35.83
N GLY A 88 -27.27 -42.29 35.15
CA GLY A 88 -26.21 -42.05 34.19
C GLY A 88 -26.73 -41.24 33.00
N ILE A 89 -26.03 -40.16 32.68
CA ILE A 89 -26.22 -39.41 31.44
C ILE A 89 -25.92 -40.37 30.28
N GLY A 90 -26.97 -40.81 29.56
CA GLY A 90 -26.88 -41.89 28.59
C GLY A 90 -26.04 -41.53 27.36
N ILE A 91 -25.28 -42.51 26.86
CA ILE A 91 -24.45 -42.47 25.64
C ILE A 91 -25.24 -41.97 24.41
N GLN A 92 -26.57 -42.17 24.37
CA GLN A 92 -27.45 -41.62 23.34
C GLN A 92 -27.49 -40.07 23.32
N GLY A 93 -27.41 -39.40 24.47
CA GLY A 93 -27.39 -37.94 24.54
C GLY A 93 -26.09 -37.34 23.98
N LEU A 94 -24.97 -38.01 24.21
CA LEU A 94 -23.67 -37.65 23.61
C LEU A 94 -23.68 -37.83 22.08
N LYS A 95 -24.25 -38.94 21.59
CA LYS A 95 -24.35 -39.22 20.15
C LYS A 95 -25.30 -38.25 19.44
N LYS A 96 -26.45 -37.91 20.04
CA LYS A 96 -27.34 -36.84 19.54
C LYS A 96 -26.65 -35.47 19.52
N LYS A 97 -25.89 -35.14 20.57
CA LYS A 97 -25.13 -33.87 20.63
C LYS A 97 -24.00 -33.80 19.61
N GLN A 98 -23.33 -34.93 19.33
CA GLN A 98 -22.29 -35.04 18.31
C GLN A 98 -22.87 -34.98 16.88
N ASN A 99 -24.00 -35.64 16.63
CA ASN A 99 -24.71 -35.57 15.36
C ASN A 99 -25.26 -34.15 15.10
N ALA A 100 -25.82 -33.50 16.12
CA ALA A 100 -26.24 -32.10 16.00
C ALA A 100 -25.05 -31.19 15.70
N ARG A 101 -23.91 -31.37 16.40
CA ARG A 101 -22.71 -30.56 16.18
C ARG A 101 -22.09 -30.75 14.78
N SER A 102 -22.09 -31.96 14.25
CA SER A 102 -21.62 -32.24 12.88
C SER A 102 -22.57 -31.67 11.84
N HIS A 103 -23.88 -31.77 12.06
CA HIS A 103 -24.88 -31.17 11.18
C HIS A 103 -24.80 -29.63 11.17
N PHE A 104 -24.65 -28.98 12.33
CA PHE A 104 -24.42 -27.53 12.40
C PHE A 104 -23.09 -27.13 11.75
N LYS A 105 -22.06 -27.97 11.84
CA LYS A 105 -20.79 -27.74 11.15
C LYS A 105 -20.95 -27.81 9.63
N GLN A 106 -21.63 -28.83 9.11
CA GLN A 106 -21.90 -28.98 7.68
C GLN A 106 -22.80 -27.86 7.14
N MET A 107 -23.86 -27.49 7.86
CA MET A 107 -24.69 -26.33 7.48
C MET A 107 -23.88 -25.02 7.52
N GLY A 108 -22.97 -24.87 8.50
CA GLY A 108 -22.05 -23.74 8.54
C GLY A 108 -21.11 -23.70 7.32
N GLU A 109 -20.52 -24.84 6.97
CA GLU A 109 -19.65 -25.01 5.79
C GLU A 109 -20.41 -24.73 4.48
N GLN A 110 -21.65 -25.20 4.36
CA GLN A 110 -22.52 -24.94 3.20
C GLN A 110 -22.86 -23.44 3.07
N LEU A 111 -23.29 -22.79 4.15
CA LEU A 111 -23.57 -21.36 4.15
C LEU A 111 -22.32 -20.52 3.83
N THR A 112 -21.14 -20.95 4.28
CA THR A 112 -19.89 -20.28 3.88
C THR A 112 -19.58 -20.51 2.40
N GLY A 113 -19.83 -21.71 1.87
CA GLY A 113 -19.64 -22.01 0.45
C GLY A 113 -20.56 -21.19 -0.45
N GLU A 114 -21.84 -21.09 -0.11
CA GLU A 114 -22.82 -20.26 -0.84
C GLU A 114 -22.45 -18.77 -0.81
N ARG A 115 -21.95 -18.27 0.33
CA ARG A 115 -21.45 -16.89 0.42
C ARG A 115 -20.21 -16.67 -0.45
N ILE A 116 -19.29 -17.63 -0.50
CA ILE A 116 -18.11 -17.53 -1.37
C ILE A 116 -18.53 -17.55 -2.84
N ALA A 117 -19.40 -18.47 -3.24
CA ALA A 117 -19.88 -18.57 -4.62
C ALA A 117 -20.61 -17.31 -5.08
N THR A 118 -21.47 -16.74 -4.22
CA THR A 118 -22.13 -15.46 -4.52
C THR A 118 -21.13 -14.31 -4.60
N MET A 119 -20.12 -14.26 -3.73
CA MET A 119 -19.04 -13.26 -3.83
C MET A 119 -18.22 -13.40 -5.11
N GLU A 120 -17.88 -14.62 -5.53
CA GLU A 120 -17.16 -14.89 -6.79
C GLU A 120 -17.97 -14.40 -8.01
N GLU A 121 -19.28 -14.63 -8.03
CA GLU A 121 -20.16 -14.14 -9.09
C GLU A 121 -20.20 -12.61 -9.14
N GLN A 122 -20.28 -11.95 -7.97
CA GLN A 122 -20.26 -10.48 -7.89
C GLN A 122 -18.91 -9.91 -8.34
N MET A 123 -17.80 -10.55 -7.97
CA MET A 123 -16.45 -10.13 -8.40
C MET A 123 -16.28 -10.25 -9.92
N GLU A 124 -16.83 -11.29 -10.55
CA GLU A 124 -16.77 -11.46 -12.00
C GLU A 124 -17.62 -10.40 -12.73
N LYS A 125 -18.84 -10.12 -12.26
CA LYS A 125 -19.67 -9.02 -12.81
C LYS A 125 -18.98 -7.67 -12.67
N PHE A 126 -18.37 -7.43 -11.51
CA PHE A 126 -17.66 -6.19 -11.26
C PHE A 126 -16.41 -6.07 -12.15
N ARG A 127 -15.65 -7.16 -12.31
CA ARG A 127 -14.48 -7.19 -13.18
C ARG A 127 -14.86 -6.80 -14.60
N LYS A 128 -15.91 -7.41 -15.18
CA LYS A 128 -16.42 -7.05 -16.51
C LYS A 128 -16.87 -5.60 -16.61
N ALA A 129 -17.58 -5.10 -15.60
CA ALA A 129 -17.99 -3.69 -15.58
C ALA A 129 -16.77 -2.73 -15.56
N LEU A 130 -15.71 -3.08 -14.82
CA LEU A 130 -14.47 -2.30 -14.79
C LEU A 130 -13.70 -2.42 -16.12
N GLU A 131 -13.79 -3.57 -16.80
CA GLU A 131 -13.24 -3.80 -18.15
C GLU A 131 -13.93 -2.88 -19.17
N ASP A 132 -15.25 -2.90 -19.20
CA ASP A 132 -16.06 -2.07 -20.08
C ASP A 132 -15.85 -0.57 -19.82
N PHE A 133 -15.77 -0.20 -18.54
CA PHE A 133 -15.46 1.18 -18.13
C PHE A 133 -14.10 1.61 -18.66
N ALA A 134 -13.06 0.78 -18.47
CA ALA A 134 -11.73 1.13 -18.88
C ALA A 134 -11.59 1.18 -20.42
N PHE A 135 -12.30 0.31 -21.14
CA PHE A 135 -12.34 0.34 -22.60
C PHE A 135 -13.01 1.63 -23.11
N SER A 136 -14.12 2.02 -22.50
CA SER A 136 -14.88 3.22 -22.89
C SER A 136 -14.12 4.52 -22.60
N HIS A 137 -13.28 4.52 -21.56
CA HIS A 137 -12.56 5.71 -21.09
C HIS A 137 -11.04 5.61 -21.30
N LYS A 138 -10.56 4.74 -22.19
CA LYS A 138 -9.12 4.49 -22.39
C LYS A 138 -8.31 5.76 -22.65
N GLU A 139 -8.79 6.63 -23.53
CA GLU A 139 -8.09 7.87 -23.88
C GLU A 139 -8.14 8.88 -22.73
N ASP A 140 -9.24 8.93 -21.96
CA ASP A 140 -9.35 9.78 -20.77
C ASP A 140 -8.35 9.34 -19.68
N ILE A 141 -8.19 8.01 -19.48
CA ILE A 141 -7.23 7.44 -18.53
C ILE A 141 -5.78 7.77 -18.95
N LYS A 142 -5.51 7.86 -20.26
CA LYS A 142 -4.19 8.24 -20.78
C LYS A 142 -3.97 9.75 -20.76
N GLY A 143 -4.98 10.55 -21.06
CA GLY A 143 -4.89 12.00 -21.16
C GLY A 143 -4.86 12.71 -19.81
N ASP A 144 -5.72 12.30 -18.88
CA ASP A 144 -5.90 13.02 -17.61
C ASP A 144 -5.22 12.31 -16.42
N PRO A 145 -4.17 12.89 -15.83
CA PRO A 145 -3.51 12.33 -14.65
C PRO A 145 -4.42 12.20 -13.42
N ILE A 146 -5.43 13.08 -13.27
CA ILE A 146 -6.36 13.03 -12.12
C ILE A 146 -7.29 11.84 -12.29
N PHE A 147 -7.89 11.70 -13.47
CA PHE A 147 -8.75 10.56 -13.77
C PHE A 147 -7.99 9.24 -13.69
N ARG A 148 -6.75 9.19 -14.20
CA ARG A 148 -5.87 8.02 -14.08
C ARG A 148 -5.63 7.60 -12.64
N LYS A 149 -5.41 8.57 -11.75
CA LYS A 149 -5.24 8.31 -10.32
C LYS A 149 -6.49 7.67 -9.71
N HIS A 150 -7.68 8.20 -9.98
CA HIS A 150 -8.92 7.64 -9.45
C HIS A 150 -9.19 6.22 -9.99
N PHE A 151 -8.88 5.98 -11.27
CA PHE A 151 -8.93 4.64 -11.84
C PHE A 151 -8.00 3.66 -11.10
N HIS A 152 -6.79 4.10 -10.78
CA HIS A 152 -5.85 3.30 -9.96
C HIS A 152 -6.34 3.03 -8.54
N GLU A 153 -6.91 4.04 -7.87
CA GLU A 153 -7.49 3.90 -6.52
C GLU A 153 -8.64 2.89 -6.52
N MET A 154 -9.49 2.95 -7.55
CA MET A 154 -10.57 1.99 -7.76
C MET A 154 -10.02 0.57 -7.89
N CYS A 155 -9.06 0.35 -8.80
CA CYS A 155 -8.43 -0.96 -8.98
C CYS A 155 -7.78 -1.49 -7.68
N ALA A 156 -7.07 -0.61 -6.96
CA ALA A 156 -6.39 -0.96 -5.71
C ALA A 156 -7.37 -1.35 -4.59
N SER A 157 -8.54 -0.69 -4.49
CA SER A 157 -9.55 -0.99 -3.47
C SER A 157 -10.08 -2.43 -3.55
N ILE A 158 -10.04 -3.03 -4.74
CA ILE A 158 -10.52 -4.39 -5.01
C ILE A 158 -9.35 -5.40 -4.94
N GLY A 159 -8.12 -4.91 -4.86
CA GLY A 159 -6.92 -5.75 -4.95
C GLY A 159 -6.54 -6.13 -6.38
N VAL A 160 -7.02 -5.39 -7.38
CA VAL A 160 -6.61 -5.55 -8.79
C VAL A 160 -5.47 -4.57 -9.08
N ASP A 161 -4.32 -5.08 -9.52
CA ASP A 161 -3.23 -4.24 -10.02
C ASP A 161 -3.28 -4.25 -11.56
N PRO A 162 -3.72 -3.14 -12.21
CA PRO A 162 -3.87 -3.08 -13.65
C PRO A 162 -2.51 -3.19 -14.38
N LEU A 163 -1.39 -3.16 -13.63
CA LEU A 163 -0.02 -3.22 -14.12
C LEU A 163 0.73 -4.48 -13.64
N ALA A 164 0.05 -5.50 -13.10
CA ALA A 164 0.71 -6.69 -12.56
C ALA A 164 1.04 -7.77 -13.61
N SER A 165 0.39 -7.79 -14.77
CA SER A 165 0.58 -8.86 -15.75
C SER A 165 0.58 -8.34 -17.18
N ASN A 166 1.65 -8.65 -17.92
CA ASN A 166 1.77 -8.41 -19.37
C ASN A 166 0.86 -9.32 -20.19
N LYS A 167 0.39 -10.44 -19.62
CA LYS A 167 -0.67 -11.30 -20.17
C LYS A 167 -2.02 -11.04 -19.48
N GLY A 168 -2.08 -9.97 -18.69
CA GLY A 168 -3.28 -9.59 -17.98
C GLY A 168 -4.20 -8.86 -18.93
N MET A 169 -5.49 -9.21 -18.84
CA MET A 169 -6.64 -8.38 -19.16
C MET A 169 -6.32 -6.94 -19.59
N TRP A 170 -5.88 -6.20 -18.58
CA TRP A 170 -5.64 -4.76 -18.57
C TRP A 170 -4.46 -4.28 -19.42
N SER A 171 -3.38 -5.05 -19.52
CA SER A 171 -2.20 -4.63 -20.29
C SER A 171 -2.47 -4.71 -21.78
N GLU A 172 -3.13 -5.77 -22.23
CA GLU A 172 -3.47 -6.01 -23.65
C GLU A 172 -4.64 -5.11 -24.11
N LEU A 173 -5.68 -4.94 -23.28
CA LEU A 173 -6.85 -4.15 -23.66
C LEU A 173 -6.60 -2.63 -23.61
N LEU A 174 -5.89 -2.15 -22.58
CA LEU A 174 -5.78 -0.70 -22.33
C LEU A 174 -4.44 -0.10 -22.77
N GLY A 175 -3.42 -0.93 -23.03
CA GLY A 175 -2.05 -0.44 -23.26
C GLY A 175 -1.50 0.31 -22.04
N PHE A 176 -2.03 -0.01 -20.85
CA PHE A 176 -1.74 0.71 -19.61
C PHE A 176 -0.38 0.28 -19.05
N GLY A 177 -0.02 -1.00 -19.24
CA GLY A 177 1.34 -1.48 -19.01
C GLY A 177 2.37 -0.69 -19.81
N ASP A 178 2.13 -0.53 -21.12
CA ASP A 178 3.04 0.16 -22.04
C ASP A 178 3.31 1.60 -21.61
N PHE A 179 2.27 2.33 -21.18
CA PHE A 179 2.44 3.68 -20.64
C PHE A 179 3.40 3.73 -19.44
N TYR A 180 3.24 2.82 -18.46
CA TYR A 180 4.11 2.80 -17.29
C TYR A 180 5.51 2.25 -17.58
N TYR A 181 5.65 1.39 -18.59
CA TYR A 181 6.96 0.95 -19.08
C TYR A 181 7.70 2.10 -19.77
N GLU A 182 7.04 2.83 -20.66
CA GLU A 182 7.60 4.03 -21.30
C GLU A 182 7.97 5.09 -20.27
N LEU A 183 7.08 5.36 -19.30
CA LEU A 183 7.37 6.26 -18.19
C LEU A 183 8.54 5.77 -17.34
N GLY A 184 8.65 4.45 -17.12
CA GLY A 184 9.78 3.83 -16.44
C GLY A 184 11.10 4.12 -17.16
N VAL A 185 11.14 3.93 -18.48
CA VAL A 185 12.33 4.23 -19.30
C VAL A 185 12.69 5.72 -19.21
N GLN A 186 11.71 6.62 -19.35
CA GLN A 186 11.95 8.07 -19.25
C GLN A 186 12.47 8.48 -17.86
N ALA A 187 11.96 7.85 -16.80
CA ALA A 187 12.46 8.08 -15.44
C ALA A 187 13.90 7.59 -15.28
N VAL A 188 14.25 6.43 -15.83
CA VAL A 188 15.63 5.91 -15.84
C VAL A 188 16.56 6.87 -16.56
N GLU A 189 16.20 7.34 -17.75
CA GLU A 189 17.00 8.27 -18.54
C GLU A 189 17.20 9.63 -17.84
N ALA A 190 16.17 10.14 -17.15
CA ALA A 190 16.25 11.36 -16.37
C ALA A 190 17.18 11.21 -15.15
N CYS A 191 17.12 10.07 -14.46
CA CYS A 191 18.05 9.75 -13.38
C CYS A 191 19.49 9.59 -13.90
N MET A 192 19.69 8.90 -15.02
CA MET A 192 21.02 8.65 -15.58
C MET A 192 21.71 9.93 -16.05
N SER A 193 20.99 10.89 -16.64
CA SER A 193 21.59 12.16 -17.07
C SER A 193 22.12 13.00 -15.91
N ASN A 194 21.51 12.90 -14.73
CA ASN A 194 21.89 13.70 -13.56
C ASN A 194 22.78 12.95 -12.58
N ARG A 195 23.06 11.67 -12.82
CA ARG A 195 23.81 10.79 -11.91
C ARG A 195 25.18 11.34 -11.54
N GLN A 196 25.89 11.96 -12.50
CA GLN A 196 27.20 12.55 -12.25
C GLN A 196 27.15 13.72 -11.27
N LEU A 197 26.00 14.39 -11.16
CA LEU A 197 25.84 15.57 -10.34
C LEU A 197 25.28 15.24 -8.95
N ASN A 198 24.39 14.26 -8.83
CA ASN A 198 23.64 14.00 -7.60
C ASN A 198 23.88 12.62 -6.97
N GLY A 199 24.81 11.83 -7.51
CA GLY A 199 25.15 10.51 -6.96
C GLY A 199 24.01 9.49 -7.08
N GLY A 200 23.00 9.76 -7.90
CA GLY A 200 21.85 8.88 -8.09
C GLY A 200 20.66 9.13 -7.16
N LEU A 201 20.65 10.23 -6.41
CA LEU A 201 19.50 10.68 -5.61
C LEU A 201 18.78 11.84 -6.31
N VAL A 202 17.46 11.73 -6.47
CA VAL A 202 16.61 12.76 -7.09
C VAL A 202 15.33 12.92 -6.29
N GLU A 203 14.93 14.16 -5.97
CA GLU A 203 13.63 14.41 -5.35
C GLU A 203 12.50 14.13 -6.36
N ILE A 204 11.39 13.54 -5.90
CA ILE A 204 10.37 13.03 -6.83
C ILE A 204 9.66 14.10 -7.67
N ASN A 205 9.40 15.29 -7.12
CA ASN A 205 8.80 16.39 -7.90
C ASN A 205 9.78 16.91 -8.95
N GLU A 206 11.07 16.94 -8.62
CA GLU A 206 12.13 17.28 -9.58
C GLU A 206 12.18 16.24 -10.71
N LEU A 207 12.11 14.94 -10.40
CA LEU A 207 12.04 13.90 -11.43
C LEU A 207 10.79 14.06 -12.33
N VAL A 208 9.63 14.38 -11.74
CA VAL A 208 8.39 14.66 -12.50
C VAL A 208 8.57 15.85 -13.43
N ALA A 209 9.17 16.93 -12.95
CA ALA A 209 9.44 18.12 -13.76
C ALA A 209 10.38 17.79 -14.93
N GLN A 210 11.44 17.02 -14.69
CA GLN A 210 12.38 16.59 -15.73
C GLN A 210 11.75 15.68 -16.77
N VAL A 211 10.94 14.71 -16.35
CA VAL A 211 10.22 13.81 -17.25
C VAL A 211 9.22 14.59 -18.10
N ASN A 212 8.42 15.47 -17.50
CA ASN A 212 7.47 16.30 -18.25
C ASN A 212 8.18 17.27 -19.21
N LYS A 213 9.32 17.84 -18.81
CA LYS A 213 10.15 18.68 -19.68
C LYS A 213 10.63 17.92 -20.93
N ARG A 214 10.97 16.63 -20.80
CA ARG A 214 11.39 15.77 -21.92
C ARG A 214 10.23 15.35 -22.81
N ARG A 215 9.06 15.03 -22.21
CA ARG A 215 7.82 14.72 -22.95
C ARG A 215 7.34 15.91 -23.79
N GLY A 216 7.61 17.13 -23.34
CA GLY A 216 7.15 18.35 -24.00
C GLY A 216 5.63 18.44 -24.02
N GLY A 217 5.08 19.31 -24.87
CA GLY A 217 3.62 19.50 -25.00
C GLY A 217 2.93 18.52 -25.97
N LYS A 218 3.64 17.52 -26.50
CA LYS A 218 3.10 16.58 -27.50
C LYS A 218 2.56 15.28 -26.90
N VAL A 219 2.92 14.99 -25.65
CA VAL A 219 2.55 13.77 -24.93
C VAL A 219 1.91 14.18 -23.61
N ASP A 220 0.94 13.40 -23.15
CA ASP A 220 0.21 13.68 -21.91
C ASP A 220 1.14 13.82 -20.71
N ALA A 221 0.84 14.82 -19.89
CA ALA A 221 1.59 15.12 -18.69
C ALA A 221 1.48 13.99 -17.66
N VAL A 222 2.55 13.78 -16.91
CA VAL A 222 2.60 12.76 -15.85
C VAL A 222 2.56 13.40 -14.47
N SER A 223 1.84 12.75 -13.58
CA SER A 223 1.74 13.15 -12.18
C SER A 223 2.85 12.53 -11.33
N ARG A 224 2.98 13.05 -10.11
CA ARG A 224 3.84 12.47 -9.08
C ARG A 224 3.49 11.02 -8.78
N ASP A 225 2.19 10.67 -8.75
CA ASP A 225 1.75 9.33 -8.43
C ASP A 225 2.05 8.34 -9.56
N ASP A 226 2.02 8.81 -10.82
CA ASP A 226 2.44 8.01 -11.97
C ASP A 226 3.92 7.62 -11.89
N VAL A 227 4.78 8.60 -11.60
CA VAL A 227 6.22 8.37 -11.44
C VAL A 227 6.48 7.44 -10.27
N LYS A 228 5.80 7.60 -9.11
CA LYS A 228 5.91 6.64 -8.01
C LYS A 228 5.60 5.21 -8.44
N GLN A 229 4.52 5.04 -9.20
CA GLN A 229 4.09 3.72 -9.65
C GLN A 229 5.11 3.11 -10.63
N ALA A 230 5.61 3.90 -11.58
CA ALA A 230 6.68 3.47 -12.49
C ALA A 230 7.95 3.04 -11.72
N ILE A 231 8.44 3.85 -10.77
CA ILE A 231 9.61 3.52 -9.94
C ILE A 231 9.39 2.24 -9.12
N LYS A 232 8.21 2.07 -8.50
CA LYS A 232 7.89 0.83 -7.76
C LYS A 232 7.95 -0.42 -8.65
N LYS A 233 7.59 -0.30 -9.93
CA LYS A 233 7.67 -1.40 -10.90
C LYS A 233 9.11 -1.67 -11.32
N LEU A 234 9.91 -0.61 -11.54
CA LEU A 234 11.35 -0.74 -11.81
C LEU A 234 12.08 -1.44 -10.66
N GLY A 235 11.70 -1.18 -9.40
CA GLY A 235 12.28 -1.87 -8.24
C GLY A 235 12.06 -3.39 -8.22
N LYS A 236 11.09 -3.91 -8.98
CA LYS A 236 10.89 -5.37 -9.14
C LYS A 236 11.91 -6.01 -10.09
N LEU A 237 12.57 -5.21 -10.94
CA LEU A 237 13.57 -5.69 -11.90
C LEU A 237 14.96 -5.83 -11.27
N GLY A 238 15.20 -5.27 -10.08
CA GLY A 238 16.47 -5.36 -9.36
C GLY A 238 16.67 -4.22 -8.36
N SER A 239 17.79 -4.24 -7.63
CA SER A 239 18.13 -3.32 -6.53
C SER A 239 18.59 -1.92 -6.97
N GLY A 240 18.29 -1.49 -8.20
CA GLY A 240 18.75 -0.22 -8.75
C GLY A 240 17.82 0.97 -8.50
N PHE A 241 16.51 0.74 -8.43
CA PHE A 241 15.51 1.80 -8.31
C PHE A 241 14.62 1.60 -7.09
N GLN A 242 14.64 2.58 -6.19
CA GLN A 242 13.78 2.56 -5.01
C GLN A 242 13.32 3.95 -4.59
N LEU A 243 12.16 3.98 -3.91
CA LEU A 243 11.64 5.17 -3.25
C LEU A 243 12.11 5.16 -1.79
N VAL A 244 12.85 6.19 -1.39
CA VAL A 244 13.34 6.38 -0.02
C VAL A 244 12.70 7.65 0.54
N GLN A 245 12.19 7.57 1.77
CA GLN A 245 11.69 8.74 2.47
C GLN A 245 12.81 9.32 3.33
N ILE A 246 13.24 10.55 3.03
CA ILE A 246 14.29 11.26 3.75
C ILE A 246 13.69 12.56 4.27
N GLY A 247 13.56 12.66 5.59
CA GLY A 247 12.83 13.76 6.23
C GLY A 247 11.41 13.86 5.65
N ASN A 248 11.07 15.02 5.08
CA ASN A 248 9.74 15.27 4.53
C ASN A 248 9.64 15.01 3.03
N LYS A 249 10.75 14.70 2.36
CA LYS A 249 10.80 14.49 0.91
C LYS A 249 10.85 13.01 0.54
N THR A 250 10.17 12.68 -0.54
CA THR A 250 10.28 11.37 -1.18
C THR A 250 11.37 11.47 -2.25
N ILE A 251 12.42 10.66 -2.08
CA ILE A 251 13.59 10.63 -2.94
C ILE A 251 13.58 9.35 -3.76
N VAL A 252 13.94 9.46 -5.03
CA VAL A 252 14.20 8.34 -5.92
C VAL A 252 15.69 8.06 -5.87
N GLN A 253 16.04 6.85 -5.45
CA GLN A 253 17.39 6.32 -5.58
C GLN A 253 17.47 5.47 -6.85
N SER A 254 18.43 5.79 -7.71
CA SER A 254 18.63 5.18 -9.03
C SER A 254 19.92 4.36 -9.15
N VAL A 255 20.68 4.28 -8.05
CA VAL A 255 21.92 3.50 -7.96
C VAL A 255 21.81 2.49 -6.82
N PRO A 256 22.31 1.25 -7.03
CA PRO A 256 22.47 0.31 -5.94
C PRO A 256 23.41 0.89 -4.87
N GLY A 257 22.95 0.94 -3.63
CA GLY A 257 23.69 1.50 -2.50
C GLY A 257 22.80 1.49 -1.27
N GLU A 258 23.39 1.31 -0.09
CA GLU A 258 22.62 1.25 1.15
C GLU A 258 22.62 2.60 1.85
N LEU A 259 21.48 3.28 1.80
CA LEU A 259 21.20 4.40 2.70
C LEU A 259 20.81 3.86 4.08
N ASN A 260 21.82 3.69 4.93
CA ASN A 260 21.62 3.28 6.32
C ASN A 260 20.88 4.38 7.12
N ARG A 261 20.53 4.07 8.38
CA ARG A 261 19.84 5.02 9.26
C ARG A 261 20.63 6.31 9.49
N ASP A 262 21.95 6.24 9.50
CA ASP A 262 22.84 7.37 9.79
C ASP A 262 22.88 8.33 8.60
N HIS A 263 23.01 7.79 7.38
CA HIS A 263 22.88 8.51 6.13
C HIS A 263 21.55 9.26 6.10
N ASN A 264 20.44 8.57 6.38
CA ASN A 264 19.10 9.19 6.39
C ASN A 264 18.98 10.32 7.42
N GLN A 265 19.60 10.20 8.60
CA GLN A 265 19.58 11.26 9.62
C GLN A 265 20.43 12.48 9.22
N ILE A 266 21.62 12.26 8.65
CA ILE A 266 22.48 13.34 8.14
C ILE A 266 21.80 14.07 6.98
N LEU A 267 21.24 13.32 6.04
CA LEU A 267 20.52 13.86 4.89
C LEU A 267 19.25 14.64 5.31
N SER A 268 18.52 14.15 6.31
CA SER A 268 17.38 14.88 6.89
C SER A 268 17.80 16.16 7.62
N GLN A 269 18.96 16.16 8.28
CA GLN A 269 19.54 17.39 8.83
C GLN A 269 19.89 18.38 7.72
N ALA A 270 20.51 17.92 6.63
CA ALA A 270 20.86 18.75 5.49
C ALA A 270 19.63 19.41 4.88
N GLU A 271 18.52 18.67 4.74
CA GLU A 271 17.23 19.20 4.28
C GLU A 271 16.79 20.40 5.14
N SER A 272 16.95 20.30 6.45
CA SER A 272 16.57 21.37 7.39
C SER A 272 17.52 22.58 7.38
N GLN A 273 18.77 22.40 6.97
CA GLN A 273 19.84 23.42 7.04
C GLN A 273 20.10 24.09 5.69
N GLY A 274 19.31 23.78 4.66
CA GLY A 274 19.47 24.36 3.33
C GLY A 274 20.50 23.63 2.47
N GLY A 275 20.54 22.29 2.54
CA GLY A 275 21.24 21.45 1.57
C GLY A 275 22.66 21.04 1.94
N TRP A 276 23.15 21.37 3.12
CA TRP A 276 24.51 21.05 3.58
C TRP A 276 24.58 20.74 5.07
N VAL A 277 25.68 20.13 5.49
CA VAL A 277 26.03 19.86 6.90
C VAL A 277 27.51 20.07 7.16
N THR A 278 27.88 20.30 8.42
CA THR A 278 29.28 20.24 8.90
C THR A 278 29.44 19.05 9.83
N SER A 279 30.66 18.49 9.95
CA SER A 279 30.91 17.36 10.85
C SER A 279 30.52 17.68 12.29
N LYS A 280 30.98 18.83 12.81
CA LYS A 280 30.63 19.30 14.16
C LYS A 280 29.13 19.55 14.32
N GLY A 281 28.47 20.08 13.28
CA GLY A 281 27.04 20.32 13.28
C GLY A 281 26.24 19.02 13.34
N ALA A 282 26.68 17.98 12.64
CA ALA A 282 26.07 16.65 12.68
C ALA A 282 26.31 15.96 14.03
N GLU A 283 27.53 16.01 14.57
CA GLU A 283 27.86 15.48 15.90
C GLU A 283 26.95 16.08 16.98
N LYS A 284 26.84 17.42 17.01
CA LYS A 284 26.06 18.14 18.03
C LYS A 284 24.55 17.89 17.90
N LYS A 285 24.02 17.87 16.68
CA LYS A 285 22.57 17.76 16.44
C LYS A 285 22.08 16.31 16.55
N LEU A 286 22.85 15.35 16.07
CA LEU A 286 22.49 13.93 16.05
C LEU A 286 23.00 13.16 17.27
N GLY A 287 23.91 13.74 18.06
CA GLY A 287 24.56 13.08 19.20
C GLY A 287 25.48 11.94 18.78
N PHE A 288 26.03 12.02 17.56
CA PHE A 288 26.92 11.01 17.00
C PHE A 288 28.37 11.24 17.44
N THR A 289 29.15 10.16 17.52
CA THR A 289 30.59 10.24 17.70
C THR A 289 31.25 10.77 16.42
N SER A 290 32.41 11.42 16.57
CA SER A 290 33.13 12.00 15.42
C SER A 290 33.45 10.96 14.35
N ASP A 291 33.94 9.78 14.75
CA ASP A 291 34.23 8.68 13.83
C ASP A 291 33.00 8.22 13.05
N ARG A 292 31.83 8.16 13.70
CA ARG A 292 30.57 7.73 13.07
C ARG A 292 30.11 8.73 12.02
N VAL A 293 30.18 10.03 12.35
CA VAL A 293 29.87 11.11 11.40
C VAL A 293 30.85 11.08 10.23
N GLN A 294 32.14 10.94 10.50
CA GLN A 294 33.17 10.90 9.46
C GLN A 294 32.99 9.70 8.54
N GLN A 295 32.71 8.51 9.06
CA GLN A 295 32.45 7.32 8.24
C GLN A 295 31.20 7.48 7.37
N ALA A 296 30.10 8.00 7.93
CA ALA A 296 28.87 8.23 7.20
C ALA A 296 29.05 9.29 6.08
N LEU A 297 29.72 10.41 6.39
CA LEU A 297 30.01 11.44 5.39
C LEU A 297 30.98 10.94 4.32
N GLN A 298 32.00 10.16 4.69
CA GLN A 298 32.92 9.58 3.73
C GLN A 298 32.22 8.56 2.82
N ALA A 299 31.29 7.76 3.33
CA ALA A 299 30.49 6.86 2.51
C ALA A 299 29.65 7.64 1.49
N LEU A 300 28.96 8.71 1.91
CA LEU A 300 28.18 9.57 1.02
C LEU A 300 29.05 10.28 -0.05
N LEU A 301 30.29 10.64 0.30
CA LEU A 301 31.27 11.17 -0.66
C LEU A 301 31.72 10.10 -1.66
N ASN A 302 32.03 8.89 -1.19
CA ASN A 302 32.48 7.79 -2.05
C ASN A 302 31.39 7.37 -3.05
N GLU A 303 30.12 7.48 -2.66
CA GLU A 303 28.96 7.25 -3.53
C GLU A 303 28.64 8.45 -4.46
N GLY A 304 29.36 9.57 -4.32
CA GLY A 304 29.14 10.79 -5.12
C GLY A 304 27.85 11.53 -4.78
N GLN A 305 27.23 11.24 -3.64
CA GLN A 305 25.98 11.86 -3.17
C GLN A 305 26.21 13.18 -2.42
N ALA A 306 27.45 13.41 -1.98
CA ALA A 306 27.87 14.62 -1.30
C ALA A 306 29.06 15.28 -2.01
N TRP A 307 29.15 16.60 -1.93
CA TRP A 307 30.28 17.42 -2.40
C TRP A 307 30.93 18.12 -1.22
N VAL A 308 32.25 18.34 -1.29
CA VAL A 308 32.99 19.06 -0.26
C VAL A 308 33.15 20.52 -0.68
N ASP A 309 32.90 21.42 0.26
CA ASP A 309 33.16 22.86 0.15
C ASP A 309 34.06 23.30 1.31
N ASP A 310 35.30 23.61 0.97
CA ASP A 310 36.31 24.16 1.89
C ASP A 310 36.42 25.69 1.77
N GLY A 311 35.60 26.34 0.93
CA GLY A 311 35.65 27.77 0.62
C GLY A 311 34.74 28.64 1.49
N ALA A 312 34.12 28.08 2.52
CA ALA A 312 33.20 28.83 3.39
C ALA A 312 33.94 29.94 4.16
N ARG A 313 33.27 31.10 4.35
CA ARG A 313 33.86 32.30 4.98
C ARG A 313 34.33 32.09 6.43
N ASP A 314 33.77 31.09 7.10
CA ASP A 314 34.10 30.68 8.47
C ASP A 314 35.27 29.68 8.53
N GLY A 315 35.77 29.21 7.37
CA GLY A 315 36.82 28.21 7.27
C GLY A 315 36.37 26.80 7.67
N GLU A 316 35.07 26.57 7.90
CA GLU A 316 34.55 25.24 8.22
C GLU A 316 34.21 24.46 6.95
N ARG A 317 34.73 23.23 6.84
CA ARG A 317 34.39 22.28 5.78
C ARG A 317 32.90 21.95 5.81
N ARG A 318 32.22 22.16 4.68
CA ARG A 318 30.80 21.82 4.49
C ARG A 318 30.65 20.67 3.50
N PHE A 319 29.67 19.82 3.77
CA PHE A 319 29.27 18.72 2.91
C PHE A 319 27.92 19.07 2.31
N TRP A 320 27.90 19.32 1.00
CA TRP A 320 26.71 19.71 0.25
C TRP A 320 26.06 18.50 -0.41
N PHE A 321 24.73 18.49 -0.46
CA PHE A 321 23.96 17.41 -1.08
C PHE A 321 23.21 17.94 -2.30
N PRO A 322 23.71 17.68 -3.52
CA PRO A 322 23.21 18.31 -4.73
C PRO A 322 21.72 18.05 -4.99
N TYR A 323 21.21 16.86 -4.64
CA TYR A 323 19.80 16.50 -4.84
C TYR A 323 18.81 17.42 -4.09
N LEU A 324 19.27 18.16 -3.07
CA LEU A 324 18.45 19.14 -2.33
C LEU A 324 18.42 20.53 -2.99
N HIS A 325 19.31 20.80 -3.95
CA HIS A 325 19.49 22.13 -4.55
C HIS A 325 19.01 22.23 -6.01
N PHE A 326 18.77 21.13 -6.70
CA PHE A 326 18.29 21.13 -8.09
C PHE A 326 16.87 21.69 -8.29
N SER A 327 16.19 22.14 -7.23
CA SER A 327 14.85 22.70 -7.26
C SER A 327 14.77 24.16 -7.76
N LYS A 328 15.78 24.69 -8.47
CA LYS A 328 15.79 26.08 -8.97
C LYS A 328 16.29 26.19 -10.40
#